data_AF-A0A1C6AGZ5-F1
#
_entry.id   AF-A0A1C6AGZ5-F1
#
_cell.length_a   1.000
_cell.length_b   1.000
_cell.length_c   1.000
_cell.angle_alpha   90.00
_cell.angle_beta   90.00
_cell.angle_gamma   90.00
#
_symmetry.space_group_name_H-M   'P 1'
#
loop_
_entity.id
_entity.type
_entity.pdbx_description
1 polymer ?
#
loop_
_entity_poly.entity_id
_entity_poly.type
_entity_poly.pdbx_seq_one_letter_code
_entity_poly.pdbx_strand_id
1 'polypeptide(L)'
;MEKNASCFPLFVDLYGRRCVIVGGGAIAARRAAVLGEFGASVTVIAPEWKGGVRNIDWVPRVYVPGDLAGAFLAVAATDDREVNRSVGEEARKLGIPVSVADRREECTFFFPAVCEHGGVTVGLVSHSGGDHRRAAEAASAVRKALEELD
;
A
#
# COMPACT_ATOMS: atom_id res chain seq x y z
N MET A 1 10.77 24.11 12.10
CA MET A 1 9.34 23.92 11.76
C MET A 1 8.90 22.60 12.34
N GLU A 2 7.84 22.59 13.14
CA GLU A 2 7.15 21.35 13.54
C GLU A 2 6.66 20.63 12.28
N LYS A 3 6.83 19.31 12.22
CA LYS A 3 6.45 18.51 11.07
C LYS A 3 4.93 18.64 10.90
N ASN A 4 4.50 19.29 9.81
CA ASN A 4 3.07 19.44 9.53
C ASN A 4 2.47 18.04 9.43
N ALA A 5 1.51 17.75 10.29
CA ALA A 5 1.11 16.38 10.53
C ALA A 5 -0.04 15.91 9.61
N SER A 6 -0.43 16.79 8.68
CA SER A 6 -1.30 16.50 7.54
C SER A 6 -0.50 16.08 6.31
N CYS A 7 -0.96 15.04 5.60
CA CYS A 7 -0.41 14.61 4.33
C CYS A 7 -1.08 15.37 3.18
N PHE A 8 -0.32 15.70 2.13
CA PHE A 8 -0.91 16.19 0.89
C PHE A 8 -1.55 15.02 0.14
N PRO A 9 -2.82 15.12 -0.30
CA PRO A 9 -3.47 14.06 -1.06
C PRO A 9 -2.90 14.00 -2.47
N LEU A 10 -2.48 12.82 -2.91
CA LEU A 10 -1.97 12.58 -4.26
C LEU A 10 -2.65 11.34 -4.85
N PHE A 11 -3.26 11.52 -6.01
CA PHE A 11 -3.81 10.43 -6.81
C PHE A 11 -2.86 10.19 -7.99
N VAL A 12 -2.55 8.91 -8.24
CA VAL A 12 -1.61 8.49 -9.27
C VAL A 12 -2.23 7.38 -10.10
N ASP A 13 -1.92 7.35 -11.40
CA ASP A 13 -2.32 6.27 -12.28
C ASP A 13 -1.39 5.06 -12.08
N LEU A 14 -1.99 3.93 -11.71
CA LEU A 14 -1.31 2.67 -11.47
C LEU A 14 -1.41 1.69 -12.63
N TYR A 15 -2.14 2.02 -13.70
CA TYR A 15 -2.35 1.09 -14.80
C TYR A 15 -1.02 0.60 -15.40
N GLY A 16 -0.79 -0.72 -15.32
CA GLY A 16 0.43 -1.37 -15.79
C GLY A 16 1.70 -1.02 -15.00
N ARG A 17 1.62 -0.21 -13.94
CA ARG A 17 2.78 0.15 -13.11
C ARG A 17 3.16 -1.00 -12.22
N ARG A 18 4.46 -1.28 -12.12
CA ARG A 18 5.00 -2.32 -11.25
C ARG A 18 4.85 -1.91 -9.78
N CYS A 19 4.07 -2.63 -9.00
CA CYS A 19 3.96 -2.45 -7.56
C CYS A 19 4.48 -3.69 -6.83
N VAL A 20 5.44 -3.50 -5.93
CA VAL A 20 6.07 -4.62 -5.20
C VAL A 20 5.55 -4.68 -3.78
N ILE A 21 5.09 -5.85 -3.36
CA ILE A 21 4.66 -6.15 -2.00
C ILE A 21 5.60 -7.21 -1.44
N VAL A 22 6.24 -6.90 -0.31
CA VAL A 22 7.10 -7.83 0.42
C VAL A 22 6.33 -8.33 1.65
N GLY A 23 6.09 -9.64 1.70
CA GLY A 23 5.25 -10.30 2.69
C GLY A 23 3.99 -10.90 2.08
N GLY A 24 3.46 -11.97 2.71
CA GLY A 24 2.35 -12.75 2.18
C GLY A 24 1.20 -12.98 3.16
N GLY A 25 1.17 -12.22 4.26
CA GLY A 25 0.10 -12.24 5.25
C GLY A 25 -1.12 -11.42 4.84
N ALA A 26 -2.07 -11.27 5.78
CA ALA A 26 -3.35 -10.60 5.53
C ALA A 26 -3.21 -9.12 5.08
N ILE A 27 -2.24 -8.39 5.64
CA ILE A 27 -1.97 -6.99 5.25
C ILE A 27 -1.52 -6.92 3.79
N ALA A 28 -0.60 -7.80 3.39
CA ALA A 28 -0.12 -7.88 2.01
C ALA A 28 -1.26 -8.27 1.05
N ALA A 29 -2.07 -9.27 1.41
CA ALA A 29 -3.24 -9.69 0.62
C ALA A 29 -4.24 -8.55 0.39
N ARG A 30 -4.58 -7.79 1.43
CA ARG A 30 -5.48 -6.64 1.30
C ARG A 30 -4.92 -5.55 0.39
N ARG A 31 -3.62 -5.23 0.53
CA ARG A 31 -2.96 -4.20 -0.30
C ARG A 31 -2.82 -4.64 -1.75
N ALA A 32 -2.55 -5.93 -2.00
CA ALA A 32 -2.50 -6.51 -3.33
C ALA A 32 -3.85 -6.41 -4.05
N ALA A 33 -4.94 -6.70 -3.34
CA ALA A 33 -6.30 -6.59 -3.88
C ALA A 33 -6.58 -5.17 -4.36
N VAL A 34 -6.38 -4.18 -3.47
CA VAL A 34 -6.62 -2.77 -3.80
C VAL A 34 -5.76 -2.32 -4.98
N LEU A 35 -4.44 -2.58 -4.96
CA LEU A 35 -3.57 -2.18 -6.07
C LEU A 35 -3.99 -2.83 -7.40
N GLY A 36 -4.42 -4.10 -7.36
CA GLY A 36 -4.91 -4.82 -8.54
C GLY A 36 -6.22 -4.25 -9.10
N GLU A 37 -7.13 -3.78 -8.25
CA GLU A 37 -8.36 -3.07 -8.67
C GLU A 37 -8.05 -1.80 -9.48
N PHE A 38 -6.95 -1.10 -9.15
CA PHE A 38 -6.44 0.06 -9.89
C PHE A 38 -5.52 -0.32 -11.08
N GLY A 39 -5.49 -1.58 -11.49
CA GLY A 39 -4.75 -2.04 -12.67
C GLY A 39 -3.22 -2.11 -12.52
N ALA A 40 -2.71 -2.09 -11.28
CA ALA A 40 -1.28 -2.27 -11.04
C ALA A 40 -0.79 -3.66 -11.46
N SER A 41 0.44 -3.72 -11.99
CA SER A 41 1.17 -4.99 -12.13
C SER A 41 1.78 -5.35 -10.78
N VAL A 42 1.04 -6.12 -9.98
CA VAL A 42 1.42 -6.45 -8.60
C VAL A 42 2.37 -7.66 -8.56
N THR A 43 3.59 -7.45 -8.05
CA THR A 43 4.53 -8.52 -7.70
C THR A 43 4.54 -8.71 -6.18
N VAL A 44 4.36 -9.94 -5.72
CA VAL A 44 4.44 -10.32 -4.30
C VAL A 44 5.71 -11.15 -4.06
N ILE A 45 6.55 -10.74 -3.12
CA ILE A 45 7.75 -11.47 -2.71
C ILE A 45 7.54 -11.96 -1.28
N ALA A 46 7.32 -13.27 -1.14
CA ALA A 46 7.11 -13.91 0.16
C ALA A 46 7.35 -15.42 0.06
N PRO A 47 7.89 -16.09 1.10
CA PRO A 47 8.02 -17.55 1.12
C PRO A 47 6.67 -18.27 0.99
N GLU A 48 5.62 -17.71 1.56
CA GLU A 48 4.24 -18.19 1.48
C GLU A 48 3.31 -17.05 1.05
N TRP A 49 2.32 -17.38 0.23
CA TRP A 49 1.26 -16.46 -0.15
C TRP A 49 -0.11 -17.01 0.24
N LYS A 50 -0.81 -16.30 1.12
CA LYS A 50 -2.14 -16.70 1.64
C LYS A 50 -3.29 -15.89 1.04
N GLY A 51 -3.01 -15.04 0.05
CA GLY A 51 -4.02 -14.19 -0.58
C GLY A 51 -4.76 -14.88 -1.73
N GLY A 52 -6.06 -14.61 -1.88
CA GLY A 52 -6.87 -15.10 -2.99
C GLY A 52 -6.90 -14.20 -4.22
N VAL A 53 -6.03 -13.18 -4.27
CA VAL A 53 -6.03 -12.17 -5.35
C VAL A 53 -5.50 -12.80 -6.63
N ARG A 54 -6.24 -12.62 -7.73
CA ARG A 54 -5.85 -13.11 -9.08
C ARG A 54 -4.87 -12.12 -9.72
N ASN A 55 -4.17 -12.57 -10.77
CA ASN A 55 -3.28 -11.73 -11.59
C ASN A 55 -2.13 -11.07 -10.82
N ILE A 56 -1.58 -11.79 -9.83
CA ILE A 56 -0.35 -11.40 -9.14
C ILE A 56 0.83 -12.18 -9.71
N ASP A 57 2.00 -11.55 -9.72
CA ASP A 57 3.28 -12.21 -9.94
C ASP A 57 3.88 -12.59 -8.58
N TRP A 58 3.74 -13.84 -8.16
CA TRP A 58 4.24 -14.31 -6.87
C TRP A 58 5.63 -14.95 -7.00
N VAL A 59 6.58 -14.40 -6.24
CA VAL A 59 7.96 -14.88 -6.12
C VAL A 59 8.11 -15.60 -4.76
N PRO A 60 8.18 -16.94 -4.73
CA PRO A 60 8.11 -17.74 -3.50
C PRO A 60 9.45 -17.78 -2.75
N ARG A 61 9.92 -16.63 -2.27
CA ARG A 61 11.16 -16.50 -1.50
C ARG A 61 11.14 -15.28 -0.58
N VAL A 62 12.16 -15.19 0.28
CA VAL A 62 12.44 -13.97 1.04
C VAL A 62 12.95 -12.85 0.13
N TYR A 63 12.75 -11.62 0.58
CA TYR A 63 13.28 -10.42 -0.05
C TYR A 63 14.80 -10.43 -0.10
N VAL A 64 15.35 -9.91 -1.19
CA VAL A 64 16.78 -9.59 -1.30
C VAL A 64 16.95 -8.17 -1.87
N PRO A 65 18.02 -7.45 -1.48
CA PRO A 65 18.27 -6.13 -2.04
C PRO A 65 18.38 -6.16 -3.56
N GLY A 66 17.74 -5.21 -4.24
CA GLY A 66 17.62 -5.15 -5.70
C GLY A 66 16.23 -5.56 -6.22
N ASP A 67 15.42 -6.23 -5.41
CA ASP A 67 14.06 -6.64 -5.79
C ASP A 67 13.11 -5.47 -6.13
N LEU A 68 13.41 -4.28 -5.60
CA LEU A 68 12.63 -3.07 -5.87
C LEU A 68 13.02 -2.38 -7.18
N ALA A 69 14.01 -2.89 -7.92
CA ALA A 69 14.43 -2.30 -9.19
C ALA A 69 13.22 -2.13 -10.15
N GLY A 70 13.01 -0.90 -10.63
CA GLY A 70 11.92 -0.56 -11.52
C GLY A 70 10.51 -0.59 -10.90
N ALA A 71 10.38 -0.74 -9.58
CA ALA A 71 9.09 -0.61 -8.92
C ALA A 71 8.65 0.88 -8.91
N PHE A 72 7.37 1.10 -9.18
CA PHE A 72 6.73 2.41 -9.05
C PHE A 72 6.28 2.69 -7.61
N LEU A 73 5.91 1.65 -6.87
CA LEU A 73 5.47 1.72 -5.48
C LEU A 73 5.85 0.43 -4.75
N ALA A 74 6.21 0.54 -3.47
CA ALA A 74 6.59 -0.58 -2.63
C ALA A 74 5.74 -0.66 -1.35
N VAL A 75 5.55 -1.88 -0.86
CA VAL A 75 4.92 -2.20 0.41
C VAL A 75 5.79 -3.19 1.15
N ALA A 76 6.14 -2.88 2.40
CA ALA A 76 6.74 -3.83 3.34
C ALA A 76 5.69 -4.25 4.37
N ALA A 77 5.32 -5.53 4.37
CA ALA A 77 4.28 -6.08 5.21
C ALA A 77 4.61 -7.52 5.64
N THR A 78 5.84 -7.73 6.10
CA THR A 78 6.29 -8.98 6.72
C THR A 78 6.20 -8.90 8.25
N ASP A 79 6.28 -10.06 8.91
CA ASP A 79 6.46 -10.16 10.36
C ASP A 79 7.94 -9.98 10.78
N ASP A 80 8.86 -9.86 9.82
CA ASP A 80 10.29 -9.63 10.06
C ASP A 80 10.64 -8.14 9.93
N ARG A 81 10.98 -7.55 11.07
CA ARG A 81 11.34 -6.13 11.17
C ARG A 81 12.59 -5.76 10.36
N GLU A 82 13.58 -6.63 10.26
CA GLU A 82 14.80 -6.36 9.49
C GLU A 82 14.52 -6.35 8.00
N VAL A 83 13.68 -7.28 7.53
CA VAL A 83 13.21 -7.30 6.14
C VAL A 83 12.45 -6.02 5.82
N ASN A 84 11.49 -5.63 6.68
CA ASN A 84 10.70 -4.42 6.46
C ASN A 84 11.57 -3.15 6.41
N ARG A 85 12.60 -3.07 7.26
CA ARG A 85 13.59 -1.97 7.25
C ARG A 85 14.38 -1.95 5.95
N SER A 86 14.90 -3.10 5.53
CA SER A 86 15.70 -3.23 4.30
C SER A 86 14.92 -2.76 3.07
N VAL A 87 13.65 -3.17 2.96
CA VAL A 87 12.73 -2.69 1.91
C VAL A 87 12.53 -1.17 2.00
N GLY A 88 12.28 -0.65 3.19
CA GLY A 88 12.08 0.79 3.42
C GLY A 88 13.32 1.64 3.11
N GLU A 89 14.53 1.14 3.39
CA GLU A 89 15.79 1.82 3.09
C GLU A 89 16.10 1.81 1.58
N GLU A 90 15.94 0.65 0.94
CA GLU A 90 16.15 0.53 -0.51
C GLU A 90 15.17 1.41 -1.29
N ALA A 91 13.88 1.37 -0.93
CA ALA A 91 12.87 2.18 -1.59
C ALA A 91 13.20 3.68 -1.51
N ARG A 92 13.62 4.17 -0.33
CA ARG A 92 14.05 5.56 -0.17
C ARG A 92 15.27 5.90 -1.01
N LYS A 93 16.27 5.02 -1.04
CA LYS A 93 17.47 5.19 -1.86
C LYS A 93 17.15 5.30 -3.36
N LEU A 94 16.13 4.57 -3.81
CA LEU A 94 15.67 4.56 -5.20
C LEU A 94 14.60 5.63 -5.50
N GLY A 95 14.13 6.39 -4.51
CA GLY A 95 13.05 7.36 -4.68
C GLY A 95 11.67 6.73 -4.90
N ILE A 96 11.49 5.47 -4.49
CA ILE A 96 10.24 4.72 -4.63
C ILE A 96 9.34 5.02 -3.42
N PRO A 97 8.08 5.46 -3.63
CA PRO A 97 7.08 5.56 -2.58
C PRO A 97 6.89 4.22 -1.86
N VAL A 98 7.05 4.21 -0.52
CA VAL A 98 6.98 2.98 0.29
C VAL A 98 6.06 3.13 1.48
N SER A 99 5.25 2.09 1.73
CA SER A 99 4.49 1.92 2.96
C SER A 99 5.01 0.73 3.77
N VAL A 100 5.56 1.01 4.95
CA VAL A 100 6.08 0.01 5.90
C VAL A 100 5.03 -0.24 6.99
N ALA A 101 4.57 -1.49 7.12
CA ALA A 101 3.39 -1.83 7.93
C ALA A 101 3.61 -1.66 9.44
N ASP A 102 4.82 -1.91 9.94
CA ASP A 102 5.13 -1.92 11.37
C ASP A 102 5.82 -0.64 11.88
N ARG A 103 6.29 0.23 10.97
CA ARG A 103 7.00 1.48 11.31
C ARG A 103 6.57 2.62 10.40
N ARG A 104 5.74 3.50 10.95
CA ARG A 104 5.17 4.64 10.24
C ARG A 104 6.21 5.69 9.85
N GLU A 105 7.22 5.88 10.68
CA GLU A 105 8.35 6.78 10.45
C GLU A 105 9.16 6.34 9.22
N GLU A 106 8.95 5.10 8.78
CA GLU A 106 9.57 4.54 7.58
C GLU A 106 8.77 4.65 6.30
N CYS A 107 7.52 5.11 6.39
CA CYS A 107 6.68 5.37 5.23
C CYS A 107 7.07 6.69 4.54
N THR A 108 7.18 6.64 3.21
CA THR A 108 7.13 7.83 2.33
C THR A 108 5.78 7.94 1.61
N PHE A 109 4.98 6.87 1.67
CA PHE A 109 3.61 6.78 1.18
C PHE A 109 2.71 6.18 2.27
N PHE A 110 1.50 6.73 2.41
CA PHE A 110 0.49 6.23 3.32
C PHE A 110 -0.60 5.54 2.52
N PHE A 111 -0.72 4.22 2.69
CA PHE A 111 -1.74 3.43 2.00
C PHE A 111 -3.14 3.85 2.51
N PRO A 112 -3.97 4.50 1.68
CA PRO A 112 -5.25 5.03 2.13
C PRO A 112 -6.27 3.91 2.32
N ALA A 113 -7.32 4.19 3.10
CA ALA A 113 -8.59 3.50 2.88
C ALA A 113 -9.19 4.05 1.58
N VAL A 114 -9.59 3.16 0.68
CA VAL A 114 -10.11 3.52 -0.65
C VAL A 114 -11.59 3.17 -0.74
N CYS A 115 -12.36 4.09 -1.31
CA CYS A 115 -13.77 3.90 -1.66
C CYS A 115 -13.92 4.28 -3.13
N GLU A 116 -14.61 3.47 -3.92
CA GLU A 116 -14.96 3.79 -5.31
C GLU A 116 -16.44 3.50 -5.52
N HIS A 117 -17.16 4.48 -6.07
CA HIS A 117 -18.58 4.36 -6.40
C HIS A 117 -18.95 5.41 -7.46
N GLY A 118 -19.78 5.04 -8.44
CA GLY A 118 -20.28 5.98 -9.45
C GLY A 118 -19.20 6.72 -10.26
N GLY A 119 -18.00 6.14 -10.43
CA GLY A 119 -16.87 6.80 -11.09
C GLY A 119 -16.12 7.82 -10.24
N VAL A 120 -16.40 7.88 -8.93
CA VAL A 120 -15.70 8.73 -7.95
C VAL A 120 -14.79 7.86 -7.09
N THR A 121 -13.51 8.20 -7.01
CA THR A 121 -12.54 7.58 -6.10
C THR A 121 -12.24 8.48 -4.91
N VAL A 122 -12.32 7.94 -3.70
CA VAL A 122 -11.97 8.65 -2.46
C VAL A 122 -10.86 7.91 -1.72
N GLY A 123 -9.77 8.62 -1.41
CA GLY A 123 -8.67 8.13 -0.58
C GLY A 123 -8.68 8.81 0.79
N LEU A 124 -8.72 8.03 1.87
CA LEU A 124 -8.78 8.51 3.24
C LEU A 124 -7.57 8.06 4.04
N VAL A 125 -6.88 9.01 4.65
CA VAL A 125 -5.82 8.76 5.63
C VAL A 125 -6.15 9.49 6.91
N SER A 126 -5.93 8.85 8.06
CA SER A 126 -5.94 9.55 9.34
C SER A 126 -4.74 10.50 9.43
N HIS A 127 -4.69 11.35 10.46
CA HIS A 127 -3.55 12.22 10.72
C HIS A 127 -2.22 11.46 10.63
N SER A 128 -1.43 11.83 9.61
CA SER A 128 -0.25 11.17 9.05
C SER A 128 -0.24 9.61 9.02
N GLY A 129 -1.40 8.97 8.93
CA GLY A 129 -1.55 7.51 8.81
C GLY A 129 -1.54 6.70 10.11
N GLY A 130 -1.68 7.33 11.29
CA GLY A 130 -1.55 6.65 12.59
C GLY A 130 -2.79 5.96 13.17
N ASP A 131 -3.99 6.36 12.75
CA ASP A 131 -5.25 5.87 13.29
C ASP A 131 -6.04 5.15 12.18
N HIS A 132 -5.65 3.90 11.94
CA HIS A 132 -6.30 3.04 10.94
C HIS A 132 -7.78 2.82 11.23
N ARG A 133 -8.19 2.85 12.51
CA ARG A 133 -9.59 2.69 12.90
C ARG A 133 -10.41 3.90 12.46
N ARG A 134 -9.95 5.11 12.76
CA ARG A 134 -10.62 6.34 12.33
C ARG A 134 -10.68 6.48 10.81
N ALA A 135 -9.61 6.08 10.10
CA ALA A 135 -9.63 6.04 8.63
C ALA A 135 -10.68 5.05 8.10
N ALA A 136 -10.83 3.88 8.73
CA ALA A 136 -11.84 2.89 8.35
C ALA A 136 -13.27 3.35 8.68
N GLU A 137 -13.50 3.97 9.83
CA GLU A 137 -14.79 4.56 10.23
C GLU A 137 -15.21 5.65 9.23
N ALA A 138 -14.30 6.56 8.88
CA ALA A 138 -14.54 7.59 7.87
C ALA A 138 -14.85 6.98 6.49
N ALA A 139 -14.11 5.94 6.09
CA ALA A 139 -14.34 5.23 4.83
C ALA A 139 -15.71 4.53 4.79
N SER A 140 -16.19 4.01 5.92
CA SER A 140 -17.53 3.45 6.01
C SER A 140 -18.61 4.52 5.83
N ALA A 141 -18.44 5.69 6.45
CA ALA A 141 -19.39 6.80 6.33
C ALA A 141 -19.42 7.37 4.90
N VAL A 142 -18.25 7.53 4.27
CA VAL A 142 -18.14 8.02 2.89
C VAL A 142 -18.76 7.04 1.90
N ARG A 143 -18.53 5.73 2.05
CA ARG A 143 -19.16 4.71 1.17
C ARG A 143 -20.68 4.84 1.16
N LYS A 144 -21.30 4.91 2.34
CA LYS A 144 -22.74 5.09 2.46
C LYS A 144 -23.21 6.37 1.77
N ALA A 145 -22.48 7.47 1.94
CA ALA A 145 -22.83 8.74 1.29
C ALA A 145 -22.68 8.69 -0.24
N LEU A 146 -21.70 7.94 -0.75
CA LEU A 146 -21.53 7.78 -2.20
C LEU A 146 -22.64 6.91 -2.82
N GLU A 147 -23.10 5.86 -2.12
CA GLU A 147 -24.22 5.02 -2.54
C GLU A 147 -25.55 5.81 -2.68
N GLU A 148 -25.69 6.92 -1.97
CA GLU A 148 -26.86 7.82 -2.04
C GLU A 148 -26.81 8.81 -3.23
N LEU A 149 -25.71 8.83 -4.01
CA LEU A 149 -25.55 9.70 -5.18
C LEU A 149 -26.08 9.08 -6.49
N ASP A 150 -26.53 7.82 -6.46
CA ASP A 150 -27.20 7.12 -7.56
C ASP A 150 -28.69 7.50 -7.66
#